data_AF-A0A813BT47-F1
#
_entry.id   AF-A0A813BT47-F1
#
_cell.length_a   1.000
_cell.length_b   1.000
_cell.length_c   1.000
_cell.angle_alpha   90.00
_cell.angle_beta   90.00
_cell.angle_gamma   90.00
#
_symmetry.space_group_name_H-M   'P 1'
#
loop_
_entity.id
_entity.type
_entity.pdbx_description
1 polymer ?
#
loop_
_entity_poly.entity_id
_entity_poly.type
_entity_poly.pdbx_seq_one_letter_code
_entity_poly.pdbx_strand_id
1 'polypeptide(L)'
;MEPMGNVSLNHTLCPGISEFVWPSSSDKELATMMAPLAGAVDGVLCGHSGIPFARLIPGSEQGDTRLWLNAGVIGMPANDGTRRVWYALLEPSQDGLKISLRSFNYDAEGAANSILAHTNLVRGYADALKTGIWPSHDILPVEEAMASGVAIRDKEHFWPNPPTKTRTLWPLVLVASGLAAVAAVALARRKQ
;
A
#
# COMPACT_ATOMS: atom_id res chain seq x y z
N MET A 1 3.97 -14.80 -31.02
CA MET A 1 3.01 -14.13 -30.12
C MET A 1 3.35 -14.65 -28.72
N GLU A 2 4.29 -13.97 -28.05
CA GLU A 2 4.84 -14.44 -26.77
C GLU A 2 3.86 -14.21 -25.62
N PRO A 3 3.79 -15.12 -24.64
CA PRO A 3 2.88 -14.96 -23.51
C PRO A 3 3.40 -13.87 -22.57
N MET A 4 2.53 -12.90 -22.28
CA MET A 4 2.78 -11.83 -21.32
C MET A 4 2.96 -12.42 -19.91
N GLY A 5 3.96 -11.89 -19.19
CA GLY A 5 4.51 -12.47 -17.98
C GLY A 5 3.57 -12.50 -16.77
N ASN A 6 3.80 -13.48 -15.90
CA ASN A 6 3.05 -13.68 -14.68
C ASN A 6 3.73 -13.03 -13.46
N VAL A 7 2.92 -12.40 -12.62
CA VAL A 7 3.28 -11.85 -11.30
C VAL A 7 2.77 -12.80 -10.22
N SER A 8 3.62 -13.20 -9.27
CA SER A 8 3.19 -13.95 -8.09
C SER A 8 2.96 -13.01 -6.91
N LEU A 9 1.74 -13.02 -6.38
CA LEU A 9 1.36 -12.42 -5.10
C LEU A 9 1.42 -13.54 -4.04
N ASN A 10 2.38 -13.49 -3.12
CA ASN A 10 2.45 -14.44 -2.00
C ASN A 10 2.02 -13.74 -0.72
N HIS A 11 1.02 -14.29 -0.03
CA HIS A 11 0.57 -13.80 1.27
C HIS A 11 1.51 -14.34 2.35
N THR A 12 2.44 -13.52 2.83
CA THR A 12 3.14 -13.79 4.09
C THR A 12 3.11 -12.54 4.94
N LEU A 13 2.62 -12.76 6.16
CA LEU A 13 2.28 -11.78 7.17
C LEU A 13 3.51 -10.94 7.54
N CYS A 14 3.32 -9.62 7.61
CA CYS A 14 4.15 -8.80 8.47
C CYS A 14 3.96 -9.32 9.91
N PRO A 15 5.02 -9.52 10.72
CA PRO A 15 4.85 -9.68 12.15
C PRO A 15 4.09 -8.44 12.66
N GLY A 16 2.89 -8.65 13.22
CA GLY A 16 1.98 -7.56 13.62
C GLY A 16 1.02 -7.13 12.49
N ILE A 17 -0.13 -7.80 12.38
CA ILE A 17 -1.22 -7.45 11.43
C ILE A 17 -1.76 -6.01 11.65
N SER A 18 -1.43 -5.41 12.80
CA SER A 18 -1.93 -4.10 13.26
C SER A 18 -0.86 -3.00 13.34
N GLU A 19 0.36 -3.23 12.82
CA GLU A 19 1.40 -2.20 12.89
C GLU A 19 1.23 -1.18 11.75
N PHE A 20 1.27 0.11 12.11
CA PHE A 20 1.17 1.20 11.14
C PHE A 20 2.54 1.56 10.60
N VAL A 21 2.65 1.58 9.27
CA VAL A 21 3.84 2.09 8.56
C VAL A 21 3.47 3.34 7.79
N TRP A 22 4.29 4.37 7.96
CA TRP A 22 3.99 5.74 7.55
C TRP A 22 4.90 6.19 6.40
N PRO A 23 4.49 7.16 5.58
CA PRO A 23 5.36 7.78 4.58
C PRO A 23 6.68 8.30 5.16
N SER A 24 6.65 8.84 6.38
CA SER A 24 7.81 9.35 7.13
C SER A 24 8.72 8.27 7.71
N SER A 25 8.30 7.00 7.73
CA SER A 25 9.12 5.90 8.26
C SER A 25 10.50 5.88 7.58
N SER A 26 11.54 5.71 8.40
CA SER A 26 12.92 5.70 7.95
C SER A 26 13.23 4.41 7.18
N ASP A 27 14.17 4.48 6.24
CA ASP A 27 14.64 3.29 5.51
C ASP A 27 15.14 2.19 6.47
N LYS A 28 15.71 2.57 7.62
CA LYS A 28 16.18 1.65 8.65
C LYS A 28 15.02 0.89 9.31
N GLU A 29 13.92 1.57 9.64
CA GLU A 29 12.72 0.93 10.19
C GLU A 29 12.11 -0.02 9.17
N LEU A 30 11.95 0.43 7.92
CA LEU A 30 11.43 -0.39 6.83
C LEU A 30 12.31 -1.63 6.59
N ALA A 31 13.63 -1.46 6.55
CA ALA A 31 14.57 -2.58 6.40
C ALA A 31 14.50 -3.55 7.58
N THR A 32 14.31 -3.05 8.81
CA THR A 32 14.16 -3.88 10.02
C THR A 32 12.88 -4.71 9.95
N MET A 33 11.75 -4.11 9.56
CA MET A 33 10.49 -4.83 9.36
C MET A 33 10.57 -5.87 8.23
N MET A 34 11.36 -5.60 7.19
CA MET A 34 11.60 -6.54 6.10
C MET A 34 12.65 -7.61 6.40
N ALA A 35 13.46 -7.46 7.45
CA ALA A 35 14.56 -8.38 7.76
C ALA A 35 14.09 -9.82 8.02
N PRO A 36 12.99 -10.08 8.76
CA PRO A 36 12.44 -11.44 8.92
C PRO A 36 11.96 -12.08 7.61
N LEU A 37 11.69 -11.27 6.59
CA LEU A 37 11.24 -11.71 5.26
C LEU A 37 12.40 -11.79 4.24
N ALA A 38 13.63 -11.49 4.67
CA ALA A 38 14.78 -11.43 3.78
C ALA A 38 15.01 -12.78 3.06
N GLY A 39 15.17 -12.73 1.75
CA GLY A 39 15.36 -13.91 0.91
C GLY A 39 14.07 -14.63 0.50
N ALA A 40 12.96 -14.39 1.20
CA ALA A 40 11.64 -14.92 0.83
C ALA A 40 10.85 -13.96 -0.07
N VAL A 41 11.07 -12.65 0.07
CA VAL A 41 10.32 -11.60 -0.63
C VAL A 41 11.26 -10.49 -1.08
N ASP A 42 10.98 -9.89 -2.24
CA ASP A 42 11.71 -8.74 -2.79
C ASP A 42 10.96 -7.43 -2.53
N GLY A 43 9.67 -7.49 -2.17
CA GLY A 43 8.89 -6.31 -1.81
C GLY A 43 7.65 -6.62 -0.97
N VAL A 44 7.12 -5.58 -0.32
CA VAL A 44 5.91 -5.60 0.52
C VAL A 44 4.87 -4.64 -0.05
N LEU A 45 3.64 -5.13 -0.16
CA LEU A 45 2.43 -4.34 -0.37
C LEU A 45 1.62 -4.35 0.92
N CYS A 46 1.14 -3.19 1.35
CA CYS A 46 0.32 -3.00 2.54
C CYS A 46 -0.78 -1.95 2.28
N GLY A 47 -1.63 -1.74 3.29
CA GLY A 47 -2.69 -0.73 3.26
C GLY A 47 -3.02 -0.10 4.61
N HIS A 48 -2.54 -0.67 5.72
CA HIS A 48 -3.13 -0.45 7.06
C HIS A 48 -3.17 1.02 7.51
N SER A 49 -2.15 1.82 7.17
CA SER A 49 -2.15 3.25 7.52
C SER A 49 -3.08 4.12 6.69
N GLY A 50 -3.73 3.63 5.64
CA GLY A 50 -4.68 4.42 4.85
C GLY A 50 -4.06 5.52 3.98
N ILE A 51 -2.80 5.88 4.20
CA ILE A 51 -2.07 6.89 3.43
C ILE A 51 -1.29 6.21 2.30
N PRO A 52 -1.52 6.57 1.03
CA PRO A 52 -0.85 5.96 -0.11
C PRO A 52 0.60 6.43 -0.23
N PHE A 53 1.55 5.49 -0.34
CA PHE A 53 2.95 5.82 -0.64
C PHE A 53 3.69 4.61 -1.23
N ALA A 54 4.76 4.88 -1.97
CA ALA A 54 5.70 3.85 -2.37
C ALA A 54 7.14 4.32 -2.12
N ARG A 55 7.97 3.41 -1.64
CA ARG A 55 9.38 3.63 -1.33
C ARG A 55 10.21 2.49 -1.91
N LEU A 56 11.34 2.84 -2.51
CA LEU A 56 12.39 1.88 -2.83
C LEU A 56 13.46 2.03 -1.75
N ILE A 57 13.67 0.98 -0.98
CA ILE A 57 14.70 0.97 0.07
C ILE A 57 15.90 0.16 -0.38
N PRO A 58 17.12 0.48 0.08
CA PRO A 58 18.31 -0.31 -0.24
C PRO A 58 18.14 -1.79 0.12
N GLY A 59 18.53 -2.67 -0.80
CA GLY A 59 18.56 -4.11 -0.58
C GLY A 59 19.80 -4.57 0.21
N SER A 60 19.94 -5.89 0.36
CA SER A 60 21.09 -6.51 1.04
C SER A 60 22.35 -6.56 0.18
N GLU A 61 22.20 -6.45 -1.14
CA GLU A 61 23.29 -6.47 -2.11
C GLU A 61 23.46 -5.07 -2.75
N GLN A 62 24.67 -4.74 -3.19
CA GLN A 62 24.94 -3.43 -3.77
C GLN A 62 24.20 -3.26 -5.10
N GLY A 63 23.40 -2.20 -5.21
CA GLY A 63 22.55 -1.95 -6.38
C GLY A 63 21.19 -2.67 -6.37
N ASP A 64 20.90 -3.47 -5.34
CA ASP A 64 19.58 -4.06 -5.13
C ASP A 64 18.63 -3.07 -4.43
N THR A 65 17.34 -3.13 -4.75
CA THR A 65 16.30 -2.31 -4.10
C THR A 65 15.09 -3.17 -3.78
N ARG A 66 14.52 -2.92 -2.61
CA ARG A 66 13.28 -3.56 -2.18
C ARG A 66 12.12 -2.57 -2.24
N LEU A 67 10.95 -3.06 -2.64
CA LEU A 67 9.75 -2.25 -2.69
C LEU A 67 9.01 -2.27 -1.36
N TRP A 68 8.63 -1.09 -0.87
CA TRP A 68 7.55 -0.92 0.10
C TRP A 68 6.43 -0.10 -0.53
N LEU A 69 5.23 -0.66 -0.59
CA LEU A 69 4.07 -0.01 -1.19
C LEU A 69 2.89 -0.04 -0.24
N ASN A 70 2.38 1.11 0.14
CA ASN A 70 1.04 1.26 0.70
C ASN A 70 0.10 1.78 -0.39
N ALA A 71 -0.91 1.00 -0.75
CA ALA A 71 -1.86 1.39 -1.80
C ALA A 71 -2.87 2.47 -1.36
N GLY A 72 -2.93 2.78 -0.06
CA GLY A 72 -4.02 3.52 0.56
C GLY A 72 -5.24 2.61 0.80
N VAL A 73 -6.39 3.24 1.04
CA VAL A 73 -7.65 2.56 1.35
C VAL A 73 -8.77 3.08 0.46
N ILE A 74 -9.61 2.16 -0.04
CA ILE A 74 -10.77 2.48 -0.89
C ILE A 74 -12.00 2.95 -0.11
N GLY A 75 -12.05 2.67 1.20
CA GLY A 75 -13.20 2.94 2.06
C GLY A 75 -13.09 4.19 2.95
N MET A 76 -11.96 4.90 2.91
CA MET A 76 -11.71 6.09 3.74
C MET A 76 -10.71 7.01 3.04
N PRO A 77 -10.94 8.34 2.99
CA PRO A 77 -9.96 9.29 2.48
C PRO A 77 -8.63 9.26 3.23
N ALA A 78 -7.54 9.70 2.60
CA ALA A 78 -6.18 9.56 3.11
C ALA A 78 -5.74 10.66 4.10
N ASN A 79 -6.67 11.27 4.83
CA ASN A 79 -6.44 12.43 5.70
C ASN A 79 -5.87 13.66 4.97
N ASP A 80 -6.02 13.73 3.64
CA ASP A 80 -5.37 14.73 2.79
C ASP A 80 -6.28 15.93 2.47
N GLY A 81 -7.40 16.08 3.19
CA GLY A 81 -8.35 17.18 2.98
C GLY A 81 -9.18 17.05 1.70
N THR A 82 -9.13 15.89 1.05
CA THR A 82 -9.94 15.59 -0.13
C THR A 82 -10.84 14.38 0.11
N ARG A 83 -11.96 14.30 -0.61
CA ARG A 83 -12.93 13.20 -0.44
C ARG A 83 -12.53 11.91 -1.15
N ARG A 84 -11.50 11.94 -2.00
CA ARG A 84 -11.13 10.81 -2.85
C ARG A 84 -10.45 9.71 -2.05
N VAL A 85 -10.48 8.52 -2.62
CA VAL A 85 -9.85 7.31 -2.07
C VAL A 85 -8.78 6.81 -3.01
N TRP A 86 -7.91 5.93 -2.53
CA TRP A 86 -6.65 5.60 -3.18
C TRP A 86 -6.49 4.11 -3.49
N TYR A 87 -5.75 3.84 -4.55
CA TYR A 87 -5.36 2.51 -4.98
C TYR A 87 -4.02 2.56 -5.73
N ALA A 88 -3.42 1.39 -5.93
CA ALA A 88 -2.21 1.23 -6.72
C ALA A 88 -2.49 0.36 -7.96
N LEU A 89 -1.99 0.79 -9.12
CA LEU A 89 -1.87 -0.03 -10.32
C LEU A 89 -0.45 -0.57 -10.42
N LEU A 90 -0.34 -1.88 -10.67
CA LEU A 90 0.92 -2.59 -10.82
C LEU A 90 1.02 -3.11 -12.25
N GLU A 91 1.96 -2.59 -13.02
CA GLU A 91 2.14 -2.88 -14.43
C GLU A 91 3.52 -3.50 -14.65
N PRO A 92 3.62 -4.83 -14.74
CA PRO A 92 4.89 -5.53 -14.95
C PRO A 92 5.45 -5.22 -16.33
N SER A 93 6.77 -5.06 -16.42
CA SER A 93 7.50 -4.90 -17.68
C SER A 93 8.75 -5.78 -17.71
N GLN A 94 9.42 -5.81 -18.87
CA GLN A 94 10.70 -6.52 -19.01
C GLN A 94 11.80 -5.95 -18.11
N ASP A 95 11.73 -4.67 -17.79
CA ASP A 95 12.75 -3.94 -17.03
C ASP A 95 12.43 -3.81 -15.54
N GLY A 96 11.20 -4.14 -15.12
CA GLY A 96 10.78 -3.99 -13.73
C GLY A 96 9.26 -3.97 -13.53
N LEU A 97 8.82 -3.19 -12.55
CA LEU A 97 7.42 -3.00 -12.21
C LEU A 97 7.11 -1.50 -12.17
N LYS A 98 6.21 -1.03 -13.04
CA LYS A 98 5.64 0.31 -12.94
C LYS A 98 4.52 0.28 -11.89
N ILE A 99 4.53 1.26 -11.01
CA ILE A 99 3.59 1.42 -9.90
C ILE A 99 2.95 2.79 -10.04
N SER A 100 1.64 2.84 -10.17
CA SER A 100 0.90 4.10 -10.25
C SER A 100 -0.04 4.21 -9.05
N LEU A 101 0.24 5.14 -8.13
CA LEU A 101 -0.67 5.53 -7.06
C LEU A 101 -1.70 6.49 -7.65
N ARG A 102 -2.96 6.07 -7.61
CA ARG A 102 -4.08 6.78 -8.24
C ARG A 102 -5.19 6.98 -7.24
N SER A 103 -5.95 8.04 -7.47
CA SER A 103 -7.12 8.38 -6.69
C SER A 103 -8.40 8.37 -7.53
N PHE A 104 -9.54 8.13 -6.90
CA PHE A 104 -10.85 8.27 -7.54
C PHE A 104 -11.89 8.84 -6.58
N ASN A 105 -12.87 9.54 -7.15
CA ASN A 105 -14.01 10.08 -6.41
C ASN A 105 -15.13 9.05 -6.33
N TYR A 106 -15.89 9.10 -5.25
CA TYR A 106 -17.09 8.30 -5.02
C TYR A 106 -18.20 9.17 -4.41
N ASP A 107 -19.39 8.61 -4.21
CA ASP A 107 -20.47 9.28 -3.51
C ASP A 107 -20.21 9.35 -2.00
N ALA A 108 -19.40 10.33 -1.60
CA ALA A 108 -19.04 10.58 -0.21
C ALA A 108 -20.25 10.95 0.66
N GLU A 109 -21.23 11.66 0.10
CA GLU A 109 -22.44 12.05 0.83
C GLU A 109 -23.32 10.84 1.11
N GLY A 110 -23.56 9.99 0.10
CA GLY A 110 -24.29 8.73 0.27
C GLY A 110 -23.63 7.80 1.28
N ALA A 111 -22.30 7.65 1.21
CA ALA A 111 -21.56 6.84 2.16
C ALA A 111 -21.63 7.40 3.60
N ALA A 112 -21.48 8.72 3.77
CA ALA A 112 -21.63 9.39 5.06
C ALA A 112 -23.04 9.21 5.63
N ASN A 113 -24.08 9.36 4.81
CA ASN A 113 -25.47 9.15 5.20
C ASN A 113 -25.73 7.70 5.64
N SER A 114 -25.10 6.73 4.96
CA SER A 114 -25.16 5.32 5.37
C SER A 114 -24.55 5.12 6.76
N ILE A 115 -23.44 5.80 7.09
CA ILE A 115 -22.87 5.75 8.45
C ILE A 115 -23.85 6.35 9.47
N LEU A 116 -24.43 7.53 9.16
CA LEU A 116 -25.35 8.24 10.06
C LEU A 116 -26.66 7.49 10.31
N ALA A 117 -27.08 6.62 9.39
CA ALA A 117 -28.27 5.78 9.54
C ALA A 117 -28.10 4.66 10.59
N HIS A 118 -26.86 4.34 11.00
CA HIS A 118 -26.56 3.26 11.94
C HIS A 118 -26.10 3.84 13.29
N THR A 119 -26.83 3.50 14.36
CA THR A 119 -26.56 4.05 15.71
C THR A 119 -25.29 3.52 16.35
N ASN A 120 -24.76 2.39 15.88
CA ASN A 120 -23.56 1.74 16.36
C ASN A 120 -22.26 2.21 15.67
N LEU A 121 -22.36 3.06 14.64
CA LEU A 121 -21.19 3.57 13.93
C LEU A 121 -20.76 4.93 14.48
N VAL A 122 -19.44 5.15 14.55
CA VAL A 122 -18.87 6.41 15.05
C VAL A 122 -19.10 7.51 14.04
N ARG A 123 -19.87 8.54 14.43
CA ARG A 123 -20.28 9.66 13.56
C ARG A 123 -19.11 10.44 12.96
N GLY A 124 -17.98 10.52 13.66
CA GLY A 124 -16.79 11.22 13.17
C GLY A 124 -16.26 10.68 11.83
N TYR A 125 -16.50 9.40 11.52
CA TYR A 125 -16.14 8.85 10.22
C TYR A 125 -17.04 9.37 9.09
N ALA A 126 -18.31 9.66 9.35
CA ALA A 126 -19.16 10.29 8.35
C ALA A 126 -18.64 11.68 7.95
N ASP A 127 -18.12 12.44 8.92
CA ASP A 127 -17.48 13.72 8.63
C ASP A 127 -16.18 13.54 7.85
N ALA A 128 -15.36 12.54 8.22
CA ALA A 128 -14.13 12.23 7.50
C ALA A 128 -14.35 11.89 6.02
N LEU A 129 -15.41 11.16 5.68
CA LEU A 129 -15.75 10.88 4.27
C LEU A 129 -16.05 12.17 3.49
N LYS A 130 -16.67 13.17 4.13
CA LYS A 130 -17.06 14.45 3.50
C LYS A 130 -15.93 15.48 3.48
N THR A 131 -15.05 15.49 4.46
CA THR A 131 -13.99 16.50 4.62
C THR A 131 -12.63 16.03 4.15
N GLY A 132 -12.41 14.71 4.13
CA GLY A 132 -11.08 14.16 3.91
C GLY A 132 -10.15 14.28 5.12
N ILE A 133 -10.68 14.61 6.30
CA ILE A 133 -9.92 14.76 7.55
C ILE A 133 -10.39 13.71 8.56
N TRP A 134 -9.46 12.96 9.13
CA TRP A 134 -9.78 11.91 10.08
C TRP A 134 -10.31 12.45 11.42
N PRO A 135 -11.15 11.67 12.12
CA PRO A 135 -11.74 12.10 13.38
C PRO A 135 -10.75 12.06 14.57
N SER A 136 -9.61 11.39 14.42
CA SER A 136 -8.54 11.32 15.41
C SER A 136 -7.18 11.24 14.72
N HIS A 137 -6.18 11.82 15.37
CA HIS A 137 -4.77 11.77 14.98
C HIS A 137 -3.89 11.07 16.04
N ASP A 138 -4.50 10.37 17.00
CA ASP A 138 -3.79 9.84 18.19
C ASP A 138 -2.68 8.83 17.83
N ILE A 139 -2.81 8.17 16.68
CA ILE A 139 -1.84 7.22 16.16
C ILE A 139 -0.85 7.82 15.15
N LEU A 140 -1.09 9.06 14.69
CA LEU A 140 -0.26 9.68 13.66
C LEU A 140 1.07 10.15 14.25
N PRO A 141 2.20 9.84 13.61
CA PRO A 141 3.44 10.56 13.89
C PRO A 141 3.29 12.04 13.57
N VAL A 142 4.20 12.84 14.12
CA VAL A 142 4.16 14.31 14.00
C VAL A 142 4.12 14.77 12.53
N GLU A 143 4.88 14.13 11.64
CA GLU A 143 4.93 14.51 10.23
C GLU A 143 3.59 14.26 9.53
N GLU A 144 2.99 13.08 9.70
CA GLU A 144 1.67 12.75 9.14
C GLU A 144 0.56 13.61 9.74
N ALA A 145 0.61 13.90 11.04
CA ALA A 145 -0.34 14.78 11.69
C ALA A 145 -0.27 16.21 11.11
N MET A 146 0.94 16.74 10.89
CA MET A 146 1.15 18.05 10.28
C MET A 146 0.76 18.10 8.80
N ALA A 147 0.84 16.97 8.09
CA ALA A 147 0.41 16.85 6.70
C ALA A 147 -1.11 16.69 6.53
N SER A 148 -1.87 16.56 7.62
CA SER A 148 -3.34 16.45 7.57
C SER A 148 -3.95 17.63 6.82
N GLY A 149 -4.85 17.34 5.88
CA GLY A 149 -5.50 18.36 5.05
C GLY A 149 -4.67 18.85 3.86
N VAL A 150 -3.46 18.34 3.67
CA VAL A 150 -2.63 18.65 2.51
C VAL A 150 -2.81 17.59 1.44
N ALA A 151 -3.41 17.99 0.31
CA ALA A 151 -3.75 17.10 -0.78
C ALA A 151 -2.55 16.31 -1.31
N ILE A 152 -2.65 14.98 -1.26
CA ILE A 152 -1.67 14.07 -1.87
C ILE A 152 -1.89 14.05 -3.39
N ARG A 153 -0.84 13.91 -4.17
CA ARG A 153 -0.94 13.86 -5.64
C ARG A 153 -0.69 12.45 -6.14
N ASP A 154 -1.37 12.10 -7.23
CA ASP A 154 -1.06 10.91 -8.01
C ASP A 154 0.46 10.85 -8.28
N LYS A 155 1.02 9.64 -8.17
CA LYS A 155 2.46 9.45 -8.27
C LYS A 155 2.80 8.15 -8.96
N GLU A 156 3.76 8.21 -9.85
CA GLU A 156 4.34 7.03 -10.49
C GLU A 156 5.69 6.70 -9.86
N HIS A 157 5.93 5.40 -9.70
CA HIS A 157 7.19 4.82 -9.26
C HIS A 157 7.57 3.70 -10.20
N PHE A 158 8.88 3.49 -10.37
CA PHE A 158 9.39 2.37 -11.15
C PHE A 158 10.34 1.57 -10.28
N TRP A 159 10.01 0.29 -10.05
CA TRP A 159 10.87 -0.63 -9.31
C TRP A 159 11.61 -1.52 -10.31
N PRO A 160 12.92 -1.28 -10.55
CA PRO A 160 13.67 -2.00 -11.57
C PRO A 160 13.88 -3.47 -11.21
N ASN A 161 14.23 -4.27 -12.23
CA ASN A 161 14.77 -5.61 -12.01
C ASN A 161 16.17 -5.54 -11.38
N PRO A 162 16.52 -6.49 -10.48
CA PRO A 162 17.86 -6.54 -9.93
C PRO A 162 18.86 -6.91 -11.05
N PRO A 163 20.10 -6.40 -10.99
CA PRO A 163 21.06 -6.52 -12.08
C PRO A 163 21.49 -7.95 -12.45
N THR A 164 21.25 -8.98 -11.61
CA THR A 164 21.94 -10.29 -11.74
C THR A 164 21.10 -11.55 -11.44
N LYS A 165 19.76 -11.56 -11.54
CA LYS A 165 18.96 -12.81 -11.38
C LYS A 165 18.25 -13.24 -12.67
N THR A 166 18.72 -14.33 -13.29
CA THR A 166 18.06 -15.06 -14.40
C THR A 166 16.74 -15.69 -13.94
N ARG A 167 15.66 -15.60 -14.74
CA ARG A 167 14.26 -15.79 -14.27
C ARG A 167 13.42 -16.67 -15.23
N THR A 168 12.48 -17.47 -14.71
CA THR A 168 11.48 -18.26 -15.47
C THR A 168 10.05 -17.97 -14.98
N LEU A 169 9.03 -18.09 -15.85
CA LEU A 169 7.60 -17.71 -15.66
C LEU A 169 6.75 -18.79 -14.95
N TRP A 170 5.74 -18.41 -14.13
CA TRP A 170 4.91 -19.29 -13.26
C TRP A 170 3.41 -18.88 -13.20
N PRO A 171 2.41 -19.75 -12.95
CA PRO A 171 0.96 -19.44 -13.08
C PRO A 171 0.29 -18.73 -11.88
N LEU A 172 -0.93 -18.20 -12.10
CA LEU A 172 -1.77 -17.38 -11.21
C LEU A 172 -2.52 -18.23 -10.14
N VAL A 173 -2.57 -17.78 -8.88
CA VAL A 173 -3.48 -18.35 -7.83
C VAL A 173 -4.15 -17.19 -7.08
N LEU A 174 -5.49 -17.18 -7.06
CA LEU A 174 -6.32 -16.25 -6.27
C LEU A 174 -6.84 -16.95 -5.01
N VAL A 175 -6.74 -16.32 -3.84
CA VAL A 175 -7.48 -16.71 -2.62
C VAL A 175 -8.10 -15.46 -2.00
N ALA A 176 -9.42 -15.46 -1.83
CA ALA A 176 -10.17 -14.40 -1.15
C ALA A 176 -10.53 -14.86 0.28
N SER A 177 -10.36 -13.99 1.28
CA SER A 177 -10.94 -14.18 2.62
C SER A 177 -11.89 -13.03 2.97
N GLY A 178 -13.03 -13.39 3.55
CA GLY A 178 -14.08 -12.48 3.97
C GLY A 178 -13.79 -11.83 5.32
N LEU A 179 -14.37 -10.64 5.50
CA LEU A 179 -14.38 -9.73 6.66
C LEU A 179 -13.06 -8.97 6.93
N ALA A 180 -13.11 -7.66 6.65
CA ALA A 180 -12.14 -6.61 7.02
C ALA A 180 -10.66 -6.93 6.68
N ALA A 181 -10.38 -7.31 5.43
CA ALA A 181 -9.05 -7.77 5.04
C ALA A 181 -8.13 -6.60 4.60
N VAL A 182 -7.18 -6.22 5.46
CA VAL A 182 -5.95 -5.56 5.02
C VAL A 182 -5.13 -6.61 4.28
N ALA A 183 -5.03 -6.49 2.96
CA ALA A 183 -4.18 -7.36 2.16
C ALA A 183 -2.72 -6.88 2.30
N ALA A 184 -1.93 -7.56 3.14
CA ALA A 184 -0.48 -7.51 3.01
C ALA A 184 -0.08 -8.55 1.96
N VAL A 185 0.45 -8.11 0.82
CA VAL A 185 0.96 -9.02 -0.21
C VAL A 185 2.46 -8.88 -0.26
N ALA A 186 3.17 -10.00 -0.20
CA ALA A 186 4.59 -10.03 -0.45
C ALA A 186 4.85 -10.40 -1.92
N LEU A 187 5.70 -9.61 -2.58
CA LEU A 187 6.18 -9.94 -3.93
C LEU A 187 7.47 -10.76 -3.76
N ALA A 188 7.42 -12.04 -4.13
CA ALA A 188 8.59 -12.91 -4.16
C ALA A 188 9.00 -13.19 -5.60
N ARG A 189 10.26 -12.96 -5.93
CA ARG A 189 10.93 -13.37 -7.17
C ARG A 189 11.76 -14.59 -6.80
N ARG A 190 11.32 -15.81 -7.16
CA ARG A 190 12.07 -17.04 -6.83
C ARG A 190 13.51 -16.97 -7.36
N LYS A 191 14.50 -17.12 -6.48
CA LYS A 191 15.83 -17.65 -6.82
C LYS A 191 15.69 -19.16 -7.08
N GLN A 192 16.40 -19.69 -8.07
CA GLN A 192 16.73 -21.13 -8.09
C GLN A 192 17.73 -21.42 -6.98
#